data_AF-A0A4Q3ND61-F1
#
_entry.id   AF-A0A4Q3ND61-F1
#
_cell.length_a   1.000
_cell.length_b   1.000
_cell.length_c   1.000
_cell.angle_alpha   90.00
_cell.angle_beta   90.00
_cell.angle_gamma   90.00
#
_symmetry.space_group_name_H-M   'P 1'
#
loop_
_entity.id
_entity.type
_entity.pdbx_description
1 polymer ?
#
loop_
_entity_poly.entity_id
_entity_poly.type
_entity_poly.pdbx_seq_one_letter_code
_entity_poly.pdbx_strand_id
1 'polypeptide(L)'
;MTDPSPAQLASAPGNDPAPRPQPASLRDLFFSFTWLALQGFGGVLAVVQRELVEKKRWMTREEFVEEWAVAQIMPGPNVVNLSLMIGHRYFGLRGALAALAGMLTFPLLVVLALALVYAQFAGNPQVAAALRGMGAVAAGLIAATGLRLFGALKSNPLGLPLCIALALATFAAIALMRWPLAYVLLGLGGLSCVLTYRQLNPQDAR
;
A
#
# COMPACT_ATOMS: atom_id res chain seq x y z
N MET A 1 3.60 58.14 -34.35
CA MET A 1 3.60 57.46 -33.03
C MET A 1 3.27 56.01 -33.33
N THR A 2 4.28 55.17 -33.18
CA THR A 2 4.44 53.82 -33.76
C THR A 2 3.60 52.76 -33.06
N ASP A 3 2.86 51.97 -33.84
CA ASP A 3 2.28 50.69 -33.40
C ASP A 3 3.39 49.71 -32.99
N PRO A 4 3.24 48.95 -31.90
CA PRO A 4 4.20 47.92 -31.53
C PRO A 4 4.10 46.70 -32.47
N SER A 5 5.27 46.19 -32.86
CA SER A 5 5.45 45.03 -33.75
C SER A 5 4.84 43.75 -33.16
N PRO A 6 4.18 42.88 -33.98
CA PRO A 6 3.55 41.62 -33.54
C PRO A 6 4.53 40.59 -32.92
N ALA A 7 5.84 40.84 -32.93
CA ALA A 7 6.84 39.99 -32.28
C ALA A 7 6.87 40.11 -30.74
N GLN A 8 6.21 41.10 -30.14
CA GLN A 8 6.23 41.32 -28.68
C GLN A 8 5.12 40.58 -27.90
N LEU A 9 4.16 39.96 -28.58
CA LEU A 9 3.06 39.21 -27.96
C LEU A 9 3.40 37.74 -27.60
N ALA A 10 4.59 37.26 -27.97
CA ALA A 10 4.99 35.85 -27.80
C ALA A 10 5.85 35.55 -26.55
N SER A 11 5.97 36.48 -25.61
CA SER A 11 6.74 36.29 -24.37
C SER A 11 5.88 36.48 -23.12
N ALA A 12 4.68 35.90 -23.11
CA ALA A 12 4.06 35.56 -21.83
C ALA A 12 5.03 34.60 -21.12
N PRO A 13 5.50 34.87 -19.89
CA PRO A 13 6.27 33.89 -19.15
C PRO A 13 5.44 32.62 -19.08
N GLY A 14 5.92 31.58 -19.75
CA GLY A 14 5.33 30.25 -19.68
C GLY A 14 5.14 29.93 -18.22
N ASN A 15 3.92 29.53 -17.86
CA ASN A 15 3.57 29.07 -16.53
C ASN A 15 4.18 27.68 -16.34
N ASP A 16 5.50 27.57 -16.51
CA ASP A 16 6.24 26.34 -16.30
C ASP A 16 6.07 26.00 -14.82
N PRO A 17 5.45 24.85 -14.50
CA PRO A 17 5.27 24.46 -13.12
C PRO A 17 6.65 24.42 -12.45
N ALA A 18 6.77 25.08 -11.29
CA ALA A 18 8.02 25.20 -10.55
C ALA A 18 8.75 23.84 -10.45
N PRO A 19 10.09 23.80 -10.51
CA PRO A 19 10.86 22.56 -10.45
C PRO A 19 10.46 21.74 -9.23
N ARG A 20 9.94 20.53 -9.46
CA ARG A 20 9.50 19.64 -8.37
C ARG A 20 10.73 19.17 -7.57
N PRO A 21 10.60 19.02 -6.24
CA PRO A 21 11.65 18.40 -5.45
C PRO A 21 11.85 16.95 -5.93
N GLN A 22 13.09 16.63 -6.26
CA GLN A 22 13.51 15.28 -6.66
C GLN A 22 14.38 14.69 -5.55
N PRO A 23 14.57 13.36 -5.48
CA PRO A 23 15.48 12.78 -4.51
C PRO A 23 16.89 13.32 -4.76
N ALA A 24 17.54 13.84 -3.72
CA ALA A 24 18.81 14.56 -3.87
C ALA A 24 19.99 13.62 -4.21
N SER A 25 19.88 12.34 -3.85
CA SER A 25 20.93 11.33 -4.10
C SER A 25 20.40 9.91 -3.95
N LEU A 26 21.19 8.92 -4.37
CA LEU A 26 20.95 7.50 -4.11
C LEU A 26 20.80 7.19 -2.61
N ARG A 27 21.49 7.94 -1.73
CA ARG A 27 21.38 7.78 -0.28
C ARG A 27 20.03 8.26 0.23
N ASP A 28 19.55 9.41 -0.25
CA ASP A 28 18.22 9.92 0.12
C ASP A 28 17.12 8.95 -0.31
N LEU A 29 17.27 8.35 -1.49
CA LEU A 29 16.39 7.29 -1.97
C LEU A 29 16.40 6.07 -1.04
N PHE A 30 17.58 5.56 -0.70
CA PHE A 30 17.74 4.43 0.22
C PHE A 30 17.08 4.69 1.58
N PHE A 31 17.37 5.83 2.21
CA PHE A 31 16.81 6.16 3.52
C PHE A 31 15.31 6.43 3.47
N SER A 32 14.81 7.07 2.40
CA SER A 32 13.37 7.32 2.23
C SER A 32 12.59 6.01 2.10
N PHE A 33 13.08 5.06 1.30
CA PHE A 33 12.42 3.75 1.18
C PHE A 33 12.60 2.86 2.41
N THR A 34 13.72 3.01 3.13
CA THR A 34 13.91 2.39 4.45
C THR A 34 12.85 2.86 5.44
N TRP A 35 12.64 4.18 5.49
CA TRP A 35 11.66 4.80 6.38
C TRP A 35 10.23 4.36 6.02
N LEU A 36 9.90 4.32 4.73
CA LEU A 36 8.64 3.78 4.23
C LEU A 36 8.41 2.33 4.66
N ALA A 37 9.44 1.48 4.55
CA ALA A 37 9.33 0.06 4.88
C ALA A 37 9.04 -0.17 6.38
N LEU A 38 9.53 0.71 7.25
CA LEU A 38 9.27 0.66 8.70
C LEU A 38 7.86 1.12 9.09
N GLN A 39 7.16 1.83 8.22
CA GLN A 39 5.84 2.43 8.52
C GLN A 39 4.66 1.64 7.91
N GLY A 40 4.90 0.50 7.29
CA GLY A 40 3.90 -0.30 6.55
C GLY A 40 2.85 -1.03 7.40
N PHE A 41 2.46 -0.52 8.56
CA PHE A 41 1.51 -1.17 9.46
C PHE A 41 0.09 -0.60 9.29
N GLY A 42 -0.88 -1.45 8.95
CA GLY A 42 -2.32 -1.12 9.04
C GLY A 42 -2.90 -0.20 7.95
N GLY A 43 -2.14 0.13 6.90
CA GLY A 43 -2.61 1.01 5.81
C GLY A 43 -1.51 1.48 4.87
N VAL A 44 -0.77 0.55 4.27
CA VAL A 44 0.49 0.85 3.56
C VAL A 44 0.30 1.83 2.40
N LEU A 45 -0.79 1.71 1.65
CA LEU A 45 -1.11 2.64 0.56
C LEU A 45 -1.15 4.10 1.03
N ALA A 46 -1.88 4.37 2.13
CA ALA A 46 -2.00 5.72 2.66
C ALA A 46 -0.67 6.26 3.19
N VAL A 47 0.15 5.39 3.78
CA VAL A 47 1.51 5.75 4.26
C VAL A 47 2.42 6.11 3.09
N VAL A 48 2.47 5.26 2.07
CA VAL A 48 3.30 5.47 0.88
C VAL A 48 2.87 6.72 0.13
N GLN A 49 1.56 6.90 -0.09
CA GLN A 49 1.02 8.09 -0.72
C GLN A 49 1.37 9.36 0.05
N ARG A 50 1.15 9.37 1.38
CA ARG A 50 1.48 10.52 2.22
C ARG A 50 2.97 10.87 2.17
N GLU A 51 3.84 9.87 2.20
CA GLU A 51 5.28 10.13 2.17
C GLU A 51 5.75 10.66 0.81
N LEU A 52 5.33 10.02 -0.29
CA LEU A 52 5.80 10.35 -1.64
C LEU A 52 5.13 11.59 -2.22
N VAL A 53 3.83 11.77 -1.99
CA VAL A 53 3.02 12.85 -2.56
C VAL A 53 2.98 14.07 -1.63
N GLU A 54 2.68 13.88 -0.34
CA GLU A 54 2.42 15.02 0.56
C GLU A 54 3.70 15.58 1.19
N LYS A 55 4.57 14.70 1.72
CA LYS A 55 5.79 15.11 2.40
C LYS A 55 6.95 15.37 1.44
N LYS A 56 7.33 14.37 0.65
CA LYS A 56 8.47 14.47 -0.28
C LYS A 56 8.12 15.22 -1.57
N ARG A 57 6.85 15.19 -1.97
CA ARG A 57 6.33 15.85 -3.19
C ARG A 57 7.08 15.45 -4.47
N TRP A 58 7.55 14.21 -4.52
CA TRP A 58 8.28 13.66 -5.67
C TRP A 58 7.36 13.45 -6.87
N MET A 59 6.07 13.19 -6.60
CA MET A 59 5.06 12.91 -7.60
C MET A 59 3.72 13.51 -7.20
N THR A 60 2.86 13.76 -8.18
CA THR A 60 1.47 14.16 -7.93
C THR A 60 0.62 12.97 -7.50
N ARG A 61 -0.61 13.24 -7.07
CA ARG A 61 -1.56 12.18 -6.71
C ARG A 61 -1.92 11.33 -7.93
N GLU A 62 -2.03 11.94 -9.10
CA GLU A 62 -2.37 11.30 -10.37
C GLU A 62 -1.25 10.35 -10.80
N GLU A 63 0.00 10.85 -10.81
CA GLU A 63 1.18 10.02 -11.10
C GLU A 63 1.32 8.86 -10.11
N PHE A 64 1.07 9.11 -8.83
CA PHE A 64 1.11 8.06 -7.82
C PHE A 64 0.08 6.95 -8.11
N VAL A 65 -1.14 7.32 -8.50
CA VAL A 65 -2.20 6.34 -8.83
C VAL A 65 -1.82 5.53 -10.07
N GLU A 66 -1.25 6.16 -11.09
CA GLU A 66 -0.77 5.47 -12.30
C GLU A 66 0.35 4.47 -11.97
N GLU A 67 1.39 4.92 -11.26
CA GLU A 67 2.52 4.07 -10.85
C GLU A 67 2.06 2.94 -9.91
N TRP A 68 1.11 3.23 -9.02
CA TRP A 68 0.51 2.23 -8.14
C TRP A 68 -0.30 1.18 -8.90
N ALA A 69 -1.07 1.58 -9.91
CA ALA A 69 -1.82 0.66 -10.76
C ALA A 69 -0.88 -0.27 -11.53
N VAL A 70 0.24 0.25 -12.05
CA VAL A 70 1.26 -0.58 -12.70
C VAL A 70 1.91 -1.54 -11.69
N ALA A 71 2.21 -1.07 -10.48
CA ALA A 71 2.78 -1.91 -9.43
C ALA A 71 1.87 -3.08 -9.00
N GLN A 72 0.54 -2.95 -9.14
CA GLN A 72 -0.44 -4.01 -8.89
C GLN A 72 -0.50 -5.08 -9.99
N ILE A 73 -0.15 -4.72 -11.23
CA ILE A 73 -0.12 -5.67 -12.36
C ILE A 73 1.19 -6.48 -12.33
N MET A 74 2.27 -5.89 -11.81
CA MET A 74 3.55 -6.57 -11.65
C MET A 74 3.48 -7.67 -10.58
N PRO A 75 4.11 -8.83 -10.81
CA PRO A 75 4.18 -9.88 -9.79
C PRO A 75 5.00 -9.40 -8.59
N GLY A 76 4.54 -9.72 -7.38
CA GLY A 76 5.24 -9.42 -6.13
C GLY A 76 4.59 -8.32 -5.28
N PRO A 77 5.28 -7.84 -4.24
CA PRO A 77 4.72 -6.84 -3.33
C PRO A 77 4.64 -5.46 -3.99
N ASN A 78 3.45 -4.86 -4.06
CA ASN A 78 3.20 -3.57 -4.74
C ASN A 78 4.20 -2.47 -4.33
N VAL A 79 4.52 -2.35 -3.04
CA VAL A 79 5.40 -1.30 -2.52
C VAL A 79 6.85 -1.50 -2.97
N VAL A 80 7.28 -2.76 -3.12
CA VAL A 80 8.60 -3.12 -3.65
C VAL A 80 8.69 -2.76 -5.13
N ASN A 81 7.68 -3.14 -5.91
CA ASN A 81 7.58 -2.79 -7.33
C ASN A 81 7.61 -1.28 -7.53
N LEU A 82 6.81 -0.54 -6.75
CA LEU A 82 6.79 0.91 -6.78
C LEU A 82 8.17 1.51 -6.45
N SER A 83 8.89 0.98 -5.45
CA SER A 83 10.23 1.47 -5.11
C SER A 83 11.25 1.28 -6.23
N LEU A 84 11.18 0.15 -6.94
CA LEU A 84 12.02 -0.15 -8.09
C LEU A 84 11.72 0.82 -9.24
N MET A 85 10.44 1.03 -9.55
CA MET A 85 10.01 1.95 -10.61
C MET A 85 10.44 3.38 -10.32
N ILE A 86 10.18 3.87 -9.12
CA ILE A 86 10.58 5.21 -8.68
C ILE A 86 12.10 5.37 -8.70
N GLY A 87 12.83 4.39 -8.16
CA GLY A 87 14.29 4.43 -8.17
C GLY A 87 14.87 4.40 -9.59
N HIS A 88 14.26 3.62 -10.48
CA HIS A 88 14.63 3.57 -11.89
C HIS A 88 14.38 4.91 -12.59
N ARG A 89 13.24 5.55 -12.33
CA ARG A 89 12.87 6.84 -12.92
C ARG A 89 13.85 7.96 -12.62
N TYR A 90 14.41 8.01 -11.40
CA TYR A 90 15.33 9.11 -11.00
C TYR A 90 16.81 8.83 -11.27
N PHE A 91 17.29 7.60 -11.06
CA PHE A 91 18.74 7.28 -11.19
C PHE A 91 19.01 6.00 -11.99
N GLY A 92 18.07 5.57 -12.83
CA GLY A 92 18.19 4.35 -13.62
C GLY A 92 18.37 3.10 -12.76
N LEU A 93 19.10 2.10 -13.29
CA LEU A 93 19.29 0.81 -12.60
C LEU A 93 19.91 0.96 -11.20
N ARG A 94 20.82 1.93 -11.00
CA ARG A 94 21.46 2.18 -9.71
C ARG A 94 20.47 2.69 -8.66
N GLY A 95 19.53 3.56 -9.08
CA GLY A 95 18.45 4.03 -8.22
C GLY A 95 17.48 2.92 -7.86
N ALA A 96 17.10 2.09 -8.83
CA ALA A 96 16.22 0.95 -8.59
C ALA A 96 16.80 0.01 -7.53
N LEU A 97 18.07 -0.37 -7.67
CA LEU A 97 18.76 -1.23 -6.70
C LEU A 97 18.92 -0.55 -5.33
N ALA A 98 19.21 0.75 -5.29
CA ALA A 98 19.33 1.49 -4.04
C ALA A 98 17.98 1.60 -3.28
N ALA A 99 16.89 1.85 -4.00
CA ALA A 99 15.54 1.88 -3.44
C ALA A 99 15.13 0.51 -2.89
N LEU A 100 15.35 -0.55 -3.68
CA LEU A 100 15.07 -1.92 -3.27
C LEU A 100 15.91 -2.32 -2.05
N ALA A 101 17.20 -2.01 -2.06
CA ALA A 101 18.08 -2.28 -0.94
C ALA A 101 17.61 -1.54 0.32
N GLY A 102 17.23 -0.27 0.22
CA GLY A 102 16.67 0.48 1.35
C GLY A 102 15.40 -0.16 1.89
N MET A 103 14.51 -0.59 1.00
CA MET A 103 13.25 -1.23 1.36
C MET A 103 13.43 -2.57 2.08
N LEU A 104 14.45 -3.35 1.74
CA LEU A 104 14.63 -4.70 2.28
C LEU A 104 15.63 -4.77 3.43
N THR A 105 16.71 -3.99 3.39
CA THR A 105 17.87 -4.16 4.28
C THR A 105 17.49 -3.95 5.73
N PHE A 106 16.89 -2.80 6.05
CA PHE A 106 16.63 -2.47 7.46
C PHE A 106 15.52 -3.32 8.10
N PRO A 107 14.36 -3.55 7.44
CA PRO A 107 13.36 -4.47 7.99
C PRO A 107 13.93 -5.88 8.19
N LEU A 108 14.75 -6.37 7.25
CA LEU A 108 15.42 -7.67 7.39
C LEU A 108 16.37 -7.70 8.59
N LEU A 109 17.17 -6.65 8.78
CA LEU A 109 18.06 -6.52 9.93
C LEU A 109 17.28 -6.50 11.25
N VAL A 110 16.16 -5.79 11.32
CA VAL A 110 15.29 -5.77 12.51
C VAL A 110 14.76 -7.16 12.81
N VAL A 111 14.22 -7.86 11.80
CA VAL A 111 13.69 -9.22 11.97
C VAL A 111 14.80 -10.19 12.40
N LEU A 112 15.98 -10.10 11.78
CA LEU A 112 17.12 -10.95 12.12
C LEU A 112 17.61 -10.69 13.55
N ALA A 113 17.72 -9.41 13.96
CA ALA A 113 18.09 -9.04 15.32
C ALA A 113 17.08 -9.60 16.34
N LEU A 114 15.77 -9.46 16.07
CA LEU A 114 14.73 -10.05 16.91
C LEU A 114 14.83 -11.58 16.97
N ALA A 115 15.14 -12.23 15.84
CA ALA A 115 15.32 -13.68 15.78
C ALA A 115 16.53 -14.15 16.60
N LEU A 116 17.66 -13.43 16.54
CA LEU A 116 18.85 -13.73 17.34
C LEU A 116 18.60 -13.54 18.84
N VAL A 117 17.96 -12.43 19.22
CA VAL A 117 17.54 -12.18 20.61
C VAL A 117 16.60 -13.29 21.08
N TYR A 118 15.64 -13.68 20.25
CA TYR A 118 14.74 -14.78 20.59
C TYR A 118 15.50 -16.09 20.78
N ALA A 119 16.43 -16.44 19.89
CA ALA A 119 17.22 -17.68 20.00
C ALA A 119 18.07 -17.74 21.28
N GLN A 120 18.65 -16.61 21.70
CA GLN A 120 19.46 -16.55 22.92
C GLN A 120 18.62 -16.54 24.21
N PHE A 121 17.46 -15.88 24.19
CA PHE A 121 16.62 -15.68 25.37
C PHE A 121 15.31 -16.48 25.35
N ALA A 122 15.20 -17.50 24.50
CA ALA A 122 14.00 -18.33 24.36
C ALA A 122 13.54 -18.97 25.69
N GLY A 123 14.49 -19.25 26.59
CA GLY A 123 14.22 -19.79 27.91
C GLY A 123 13.68 -18.77 28.94
N ASN A 124 13.74 -17.47 28.65
CA ASN A 124 13.24 -16.44 29.56
C ASN A 124 11.73 -16.19 29.31
N PRO A 125 10.86 -16.46 30.29
CA PRO A 125 9.41 -16.29 30.14
C PRO A 125 9.01 -14.84 29.79
N GLN A 126 9.80 -13.84 30.17
CA GLN A 126 9.53 -12.44 29.84
C GLN A 126 9.68 -12.15 28.33
N VAL A 127 10.67 -12.74 27.67
CA VAL A 127 10.89 -12.56 26.22
C VAL A 127 9.79 -13.25 25.42
N ALA A 128 9.40 -14.46 25.83
CA ALA A 128 8.26 -15.16 25.24
C ALA A 128 6.93 -14.39 25.45
N ALA A 129 6.74 -13.76 26.62
CA ALA A 129 5.57 -12.92 26.89
C ALA A 129 5.57 -11.64 26.03
N ALA A 130 6.71 -10.97 25.88
CA ALA A 130 6.83 -9.78 25.03
C ALA A 130 6.52 -10.09 23.56
N LEU A 131 7.02 -11.20 23.02
CA LEU A 131 6.71 -11.65 21.65
C LEU A 131 5.23 -11.99 21.46
N ARG A 132 4.61 -12.66 22.45
CA ARG A 132 3.15 -12.86 22.44
C ARG A 132 2.39 -11.54 22.47
N GLY A 133 2.85 -10.57 23.27
CA GLY A 133 2.29 -9.22 23.30
C GLY A 133 2.35 -8.52 21.95
N MET A 134 3.50 -8.58 21.26
CA MET A 134 3.63 -8.05 19.90
C MET A 134 2.69 -8.74 18.90
N GLY A 135 2.52 -10.07 19.01
CA GLY A 135 1.53 -10.81 18.22
C GLY A 135 0.09 -10.35 18.48
N ALA A 136 -0.26 -10.08 19.74
CA ALA A 136 -1.57 -9.55 20.10
C ALA A 136 -1.79 -8.12 19.55
N VAL A 137 -0.78 -7.26 19.58
CA VAL A 137 -0.83 -5.92 18.97
C VAL A 137 -1.02 -6.02 17.46
N ALA A 138 -0.28 -6.90 16.78
CA ALA A 138 -0.43 -7.12 15.34
C ALA A 138 -1.85 -7.61 15.00
N ALA A 139 -2.39 -8.57 15.76
CA ALA A 139 -3.76 -9.03 15.60
C ALA A 139 -4.79 -7.90 15.83
N GLY A 140 -4.59 -7.07 16.85
CA GLY A 140 -5.42 -5.90 17.13
C GLY A 140 -5.38 -4.86 15.99
N LEU A 141 -4.22 -4.64 15.38
CA LEU A 141 -4.09 -3.73 14.25
C LEU A 141 -4.81 -4.27 13.00
N ILE A 142 -4.67 -5.56 12.71
CA ILE A 142 -5.41 -6.21 11.61
C ILE A 142 -6.91 -6.10 11.84
N ALA A 143 -7.37 -6.36 13.07
CA ALA A 143 -8.77 -6.18 13.44
C ALA A 143 -9.23 -4.73 13.27
N ALA A 144 -8.43 -3.75 13.68
CA ALA A 144 -8.72 -2.33 13.51
C ALA A 144 -8.82 -1.93 12.02
N THR A 145 -7.93 -2.44 11.17
CA THR A 145 -8.03 -2.23 9.71
C THR A 145 -9.30 -2.86 9.14
N GLY A 146 -9.68 -4.07 9.58
CA GLY A 146 -10.93 -4.70 9.21
C GLY A 146 -12.16 -3.89 9.63
N LEU A 147 -12.17 -3.37 10.87
CA LEU A 147 -13.23 -2.50 11.37
C LEU A 147 -13.34 -1.19 10.58
N ARG A 148 -12.21 -0.59 10.16
CA ARG A 148 -12.23 0.58 9.27
C ARG A 148 -12.88 0.25 7.93
N LEU A 149 -12.61 -0.93 7.39
CA LEU A 149 -13.20 -1.38 6.12
C LEU A 149 -14.70 -1.68 6.25
N PHE A 150 -15.19 -2.02 7.45
CA PHE A 150 -16.62 -2.23 7.72
C PHE A 150 -17.48 -1.00 7.39
N GLY A 151 -16.94 0.21 7.53
CA GLY A 151 -17.63 1.44 7.11
C GLY A 151 -17.96 1.45 5.61
N ALA A 152 -17.06 0.91 4.77
CA ALA A 152 -17.25 0.80 3.33
C ALA A 152 -18.25 -0.31 2.93
N LEU A 153 -18.57 -1.25 3.84
CA LEU A 153 -19.60 -2.26 3.61
C LEU A 153 -21.01 -1.67 3.62
N LYS A 154 -21.24 -0.54 4.31
CA LYS A 154 -22.57 0.11 4.34
C LYS A 154 -23.00 0.68 2.99
N SER A 155 -22.05 1.06 2.16
CA SER A 155 -22.27 1.55 0.79
C SER A 155 -22.33 0.44 -0.26
N ASN A 156 -22.27 -0.84 0.14
CA ASN A 156 -22.33 -1.94 -0.82
C ASN A 156 -23.78 -2.22 -1.28
N PRO A 157 -23.97 -2.44 -2.59
CA PRO A 157 -25.30 -2.65 -3.19
C PRO A 157 -26.00 -3.94 -2.71
N LEU A 158 -25.26 -4.90 -2.12
CA LEU A 158 -25.80 -6.17 -1.59
C LEU A 158 -26.61 -6.03 -0.29
N GLY A 159 -26.55 -4.87 0.37
CA GLY A 159 -27.16 -4.66 1.68
C GLY A 159 -26.32 -5.21 2.83
N LEU A 160 -26.29 -4.45 3.93
CA LEU A 160 -25.53 -4.74 5.15
C LEU A 160 -25.75 -6.16 5.74
N PRO A 161 -26.98 -6.73 5.79
CA PRO A 161 -27.18 -8.05 6.42
C PRO A 161 -26.54 -9.19 5.62
N LEU A 162 -26.54 -9.11 4.29
CA LEU A 162 -25.94 -10.14 3.44
C LEU A 162 -24.41 -10.10 3.50
N CYS A 163 -23.83 -8.89 3.51
CA CYS A 163 -22.38 -8.70 3.70
C CYS A 163 -21.90 -9.24 5.06
N ILE A 164 -22.66 -9.00 6.14
CA ILE A 164 -22.34 -9.55 7.47
C ILE A 164 -22.47 -11.07 7.48
N ALA A 165 -23.52 -11.64 6.86
CA ALA A 165 -23.69 -13.09 6.77
C ALA A 165 -22.52 -13.76 6.02
N LEU A 166 -22.08 -13.18 4.90
CA LEU A 166 -20.93 -13.67 4.12
C LEU A 166 -19.61 -13.53 4.90
N ALA A 167 -19.42 -12.42 5.63
CA ALA A 167 -18.25 -12.22 6.47
C ALA A 167 -18.19 -13.26 7.61
N LEU A 168 -19.31 -13.52 8.29
CA LEU A 168 -19.42 -14.53 9.33
C LEU A 168 -19.23 -15.96 8.78
N ALA A 169 -19.79 -16.27 7.61
CA ALA A 169 -19.60 -17.56 6.95
C ALA A 169 -18.12 -17.78 6.56
N THR A 170 -17.46 -16.75 6.03
CA THR A 170 -16.03 -16.76 5.70
C THR A 170 -15.18 -16.97 6.95
N PHE A 171 -15.50 -16.25 8.03
CA PHE A 171 -14.83 -16.41 9.32
C PHE A 171 -15.00 -17.82 9.87
N ALA A 172 -16.22 -18.39 9.83
CA ALA A 172 -16.48 -19.74 10.30
C ALA A 172 -15.73 -20.80 9.48
N ALA A 173 -15.72 -20.67 8.15
CA ALA A 173 -15.01 -21.61 7.26
C ALA A 173 -13.49 -21.61 7.51
N ILE A 174 -12.88 -20.44 7.75
CA ILE A 174 -11.44 -20.33 7.98
C ILE A 174 -11.08 -20.65 9.43
N ALA A 175 -11.77 -20.06 10.41
CA ALA A 175 -11.38 -20.13 11.82
C ALA A 175 -11.82 -21.43 12.50
N LEU A 176 -13.04 -21.94 12.21
CA LEU A 176 -13.55 -23.17 12.83
C LEU A 176 -13.24 -24.39 11.99
N MET A 177 -13.49 -24.32 10.67
CA MET A 177 -13.36 -25.47 9.78
C MET A 177 -11.93 -25.65 9.20
N ARG A 178 -11.05 -24.65 9.40
CA ARG A 178 -9.64 -24.63 8.96
C ARG A 178 -9.47 -24.95 7.47
N TRP A 179 -10.44 -24.56 6.65
CA TRP A 179 -10.35 -24.79 5.21
C TRP A 179 -9.22 -23.96 4.59
N PRO A 180 -8.52 -24.50 3.59
CA PRO A 180 -7.51 -23.75 2.87
C PRO A 180 -8.12 -22.48 2.29
N LEU A 181 -7.43 -21.34 2.51
CA LEU A 181 -7.90 -20.01 2.12
C LEU A 181 -8.32 -19.97 0.64
N ALA A 182 -7.61 -20.70 -0.22
CA ALA A 182 -7.92 -20.79 -1.65
C ALA A 182 -9.34 -21.30 -1.93
N TYR A 183 -9.83 -22.32 -1.22
CA TYR A 183 -11.18 -22.85 -1.43
C TYR A 183 -12.25 -21.89 -0.93
N VAL A 184 -11.99 -21.21 0.19
CA VAL A 184 -12.92 -20.20 0.73
C VAL A 184 -13.01 -18.99 -0.21
N LEU A 185 -11.86 -18.55 -0.76
CA LEU A 185 -11.81 -17.44 -1.70
C LEU A 185 -12.53 -17.79 -3.02
N LEU A 186 -12.29 -18.97 -3.58
CA LEU A 186 -12.92 -19.40 -4.83
C LEU A 186 -14.42 -19.70 -4.66
N GLY A 187 -14.81 -20.32 -3.54
CA GLY A 187 -16.21 -20.65 -3.25
C GLY A 187 -17.00 -19.45 -2.78
N LEU A 188 -16.79 -19.01 -1.54
CA LEU A 188 -17.55 -17.93 -0.91
C LEU A 188 -17.24 -16.57 -1.53
N GLY A 189 -15.96 -16.30 -1.83
CA GLY A 189 -15.57 -15.07 -2.52
C GLY A 189 -16.17 -15.00 -3.93
N GLY A 190 -16.07 -16.08 -4.71
CA GLY A 190 -16.71 -16.17 -6.04
C GLY A 190 -18.24 -15.99 -5.98
N LEU A 191 -18.91 -16.65 -5.03
CA LEU A 191 -20.35 -16.51 -4.82
C LEU A 191 -20.73 -15.08 -4.46
N SER A 192 -19.95 -14.42 -3.60
CA SER A 192 -20.18 -13.02 -3.22
C SER A 192 -20.06 -12.07 -4.41
N CYS A 193 -19.07 -12.26 -5.29
CA CYS A 193 -18.91 -11.48 -6.51
C CYS A 193 -20.08 -11.68 -7.48
N VAL A 194 -20.51 -12.93 -7.68
CA VAL A 194 -21.65 -13.24 -8.56
C VAL A 194 -22.95 -12.63 -8.03
N LEU A 195 -23.22 -12.74 -6.73
CA LEU A 195 -24.40 -12.12 -6.12
C LEU A 195 -24.36 -10.59 -6.23
N THR A 196 -23.18 -9.98 -6.02
CA THR A 196 -23.00 -8.52 -6.21
C THR A 196 -23.28 -8.12 -7.65
N TYR A 197 -22.71 -8.84 -8.62
CA TYR A 197 -22.89 -8.58 -10.05
C TYR A 197 -24.36 -8.71 -10.48
N ARG A 198 -25.06 -9.73 -9.97
CA ARG A 198 -26.50 -9.94 -10.23
C ARG A 198 -27.41 -8.90 -9.59
N GLN A 199 -26.97 -8.19 -8.55
CA GLN A 199 -27.72 -7.10 -7.91
C GLN A 199 -27.36 -5.70 -8.44
N LEU A 200 -26.22 -5.56 -9.14
CA LEU A 200 -25.88 -4.35 -9.90
C LEU A 200 -26.63 -4.31 -11.25
N ASN A 201 -26.72 -5.45 -11.94
CA ASN A 201 -27.41 -5.59 -13.24
C ASN A 201 -28.93 -5.26 -13.29
N PRO A 202 -29.72 -5.24 -12.20
CA PRO A 202 -31.12 -4.79 -12.20
C PRO A 202 -31.30 -3.27 -12.17
N GLN A 203 -30.25 -2.47 -11.92
CA GLN A 203 -30.36 -1.01 -11.79
C GLN A 203 -30.15 -0.26 -13.12
N ASP A 204 -29.48 -0.85 -14.11
CA ASP A 204 -29.31 -0.26 -15.45
C ASP A 204 -30.54 -0.41 -16.37
N ALA A 205 -31.62 -1.02 -15.87
CA ALA A 205 -32.85 -1.31 -16.63
C ALA A 205 -34.07 -0.47 -16.21
N ARG A 206 -33.89 0.67 -15.53
CA ARG A 206 -34.96 1.65 -15.24
C ARG A 206 -34.57 3.07 -15.63
#